data_AF-A0A2E8K677-F1
#
_entry.id   AF-A0A2E8K677-F1
#
_cell.length_a   1.000
_cell.length_b   1.000
_cell.length_c   1.000
_cell.angle_alpha   90.00
_cell.angle_beta   90.00
_cell.angle_gamma   90.00
#
_symmetry.space_group_name_H-M   'P 1'
#
loop_
_entity.id
_entity.type
_entity.pdbx_description
1 polymer ?
#
loop_
_entity_poly.entity_id
_entity_poly.type
_entity_poly.pdbx_seq_one_letter_code
_entity_poly.pdbx_strand_id
1 'polypeptide(L)'
;MIDRFKDRKPYSQFTTESLHNYCKYGLIKDGGGYRLACSPLTEANVYMASKSNGKVFDSIRKLELPVLVIRAQEPTEDNPVQNYSASPTWVQLVNEFRRGTEIHYPQQSHFLPMEIPDEISARIAEVIQP
;
A
#
# COMPACT_ATOMS: atom_id res chain seq x y z
N MET A 1 18.32 6.82 -13.49
CA MET A 1 16.92 6.78 -13.01
C MET A 1 16.88 6.53 -11.51
N ILE A 2 17.42 5.40 -11.03
CA ILE A 2 17.48 5.07 -9.59
C ILE A 2 18.13 6.19 -8.78
N ASP A 3 19.29 6.72 -9.22
CA ASP A 3 19.95 7.86 -8.56
C ASP A 3 19.08 9.11 -8.42
N ARG A 4 18.07 9.25 -9.27
CA ARG A 4 17.17 10.40 -9.25
C ARG A 4 16.03 10.24 -8.24
N PHE A 5 15.76 9.01 -7.80
CA PHE A 5 14.67 8.66 -6.88
C PHE A 5 15.13 8.26 -5.49
N LYS A 6 16.31 7.64 -5.35
CA LYS A 6 16.75 7.00 -4.09
C LYS A 6 16.72 7.90 -2.86
N ASP A 7 16.88 9.21 -3.02
CA ASP A 7 16.90 10.16 -1.89
C ASP A 7 15.54 10.87 -1.67
N ARG A 8 14.50 10.49 -2.42
CA ARG A 8 13.17 11.14 -2.39
C ARG A 8 12.13 10.20 -1.80
N LYS A 9 11.29 10.71 -0.91
CA LYS A 9 10.11 9.98 -0.46
C LYS A 9 9.12 9.75 -1.62
N PRO A 10 8.42 8.61 -1.66
CA PRO A 10 8.52 7.48 -0.73
C PRO A 10 9.72 6.54 -1.00
N TYR A 11 10.37 6.65 -2.17
CA TYR A 11 11.42 5.73 -2.64
C TYR A 11 12.63 5.59 -1.72
N SER A 12 12.98 6.62 -0.96
CA SER A 12 14.09 6.58 0.00
C SER A 12 13.84 5.62 1.17
N GLN A 13 12.61 5.16 1.35
CA GLN A 13 12.24 4.18 2.38
C GLN A 13 12.20 2.76 1.80
N PHE A 14 12.26 2.61 0.47
CA PHE A 14 12.16 1.31 -0.17
C PHE A 14 13.48 0.56 0.00
N THR A 15 13.41 -0.78 0.01
CA THR A 15 14.63 -1.56 -0.20
C THR A 15 15.22 -1.26 -1.58
N THR A 16 16.53 -1.48 -1.74
CA THR A 16 17.21 -1.28 -3.04
C THR A 16 16.53 -2.09 -4.14
N GLU A 17 16.16 -3.34 -3.83
CA GLU A 17 15.46 -4.21 -4.77
C GLU A 17 14.06 -3.69 -5.14
N SER A 18 13.26 -3.25 -4.16
CA SER A 18 11.94 -2.66 -4.41
C SER A 18 12.04 -1.43 -5.31
N LEU A 19 13.02 -0.54 -5.09
CA LEU A 19 13.24 0.62 -5.94
C LEU A 19 13.68 0.22 -7.36
N HIS A 20 14.57 -0.76 -7.48
CA HIS A 20 14.99 -1.28 -8.78
C HIS A 20 13.82 -1.89 -9.55
N ASN A 21 12.99 -2.69 -8.88
CA ASN A 21 11.79 -3.30 -9.45
C ASN A 21 10.77 -2.24 -9.86
N TYR A 22 10.53 -1.20 -9.04
CA TYR A 22 9.69 -0.07 -9.42
C TYR A 22 10.22 0.63 -10.69
N CYS A 23 11.52 0.92 -10.73
CA CYS A 23 12.15 1.56 -11.88
C CYS A 23 12.07 0.70 -13.16
N LYS A 24 12.17 -0.63 -13.02
CA LYS A 24 12.17 -1.58 -14.13
C LYS A 24 10.77 -1.88 -14.66
N TYR A 25 9.79 -2.02 -13.78
CA TYR A 25 8.46 -2.53 -14.13
C TYR A 25 7.36 -1.47 -14.02
N GLY A 26 7.56 -0.44 -13.19
CA GLY A 26 6.59 0.64 -12.99
C GLY A 26 6.72 1.79 -13.99
N LEU A 27 7.80 1.83 -14.78
CA LEU A 27 8.12 2.92 -15.71
C LEU A 27 8.41 2.39 -17.12
N ILE A 28 8.00 3.18 -18.12
CA ILE A 28 8.24 2.91 -19.54
C ILE A 28 9.03 4.08 -20.13
N LYS A 29 10.04 3.78 -20.95
CA LYS A 29 10.76 4.80 -21.72
C LYS A 29 9.79 5.49 -22.68
N ASP A 30 9.80 6.81 -22.68
CA ASP A 30 8.96 7.61 -23.56
C ASP A 30 9.70 8.88 -23.96
N GLY A 31 10.01 9.01 -25.25
CA GLY A 31 10.90 10.03 -25.77
C GLY A 31 12.25 10.08 -25.04
N GLY A 32 12.65 11.28 -24.61
CA GLY A 32 13.87 11.50 -23.82
C GLY A 32 13.74 11.22 -22.32
N GLY A 33 12.61 10.69 -21.87
CA GLY A 33 12.31 10.50 -20.46
C GLY A 33 11.62 9.18 -20.14
N TYR A 34 10.83 9.19 -19.08
CA TYR A 34 10.07 8.05 -18.61
C TYR A 34 8.67 8.50 -18.19
N ARG A 35 7.69 7.62 -18.41
CA ARG A 35 6.33 7.76 -17.91
C ARG A 35 5.96 6.54 -17.07
N LEU A 36 4.90 6.65 -16.28
CA LEU A 36 4.33 5.50 -15.59
C LEU A 36 3.88 4.44 -16.61
N ALA A 37 4.06 3.17 -16.24
CA ALA A 37 3.49 2.05 -16.97
C ALA A 37 1.95 2.07 -16.90
N CYS A 38 1.41 2.53 -15.78
CA CYS A 38 -0.01 2.84 -15.62
C CYS A 38 -0.40 4.03 -16.51
N SER A 39 -1.56 3.94 -17.18
CA SER A 39 -2.06 5.07 -17.96
C SER A 39 -2.54 6.19 -17.02
N PRO A 40 -2.35 7.48 -17.37
CA PRO A 40 -2.82 8.59 -16.52
C PRO A 40 -4.32 8.53 -16.24
N LEU A 41 -5.12 8.11 -17.22
CA LEU A 41 -6.57 7.96 -17.05
C LEU A 41 -6.92 6.86 -16.04
N THR A 42 -6.22 5.73 -16.10
CA THR A 42 -6.41 4.62 -15.15
C THR A 42 -6.08 5.07 -13.73
N GLU A 43 -4.93 5.71 -13.55
CA GLU A 43 -4.50 6.19 -12.24
C GLU A 43 -5.49 7.21 -11.66
N ALA A 44 -5.91 8.20 -12.45
CA ALA A 44 -6.91 9.18 -12.04
C ALA A 44 -8.23 8.52 -11.61
N ASN A 45 -8.70 7.52 -12.37
CA ASN A 45 -9.92 6.79 -12.04
C ASN A 45 -9.83 6.05 -10.71
N VAL A 46 -8.68 5.45 -10.37
CA VAL A 46 -8.48 4.78 -9.07
C VAL A 46 -8.68 5.76 -7.93
N TYR A 47 -8.05 6.94 -7.99
CA TYR A 47 -8.17 7.94 -6.94
C TYR A 47 -9.59 8.50 -6.83
N MET A 48 -10.24 8.80 -7.96
CA MET A 48 -11.62 9.30 -7.99
C MET A 48 -12.64 8.29 -7.45
N ALA A 49 -12.45 6.99 -7.75
CA ALA A 49 -13.41 5.95 -7.38
C ALA A 49 -13.14 5.34 -5.99
N SER A 50 -11.95 5.52 -5.41
CA SER A 50 -11.48 4.83 -4.19
C SER A 50 -12.42 4.89 -2.99
N LYS A 51 -13.26 5.94 -2.88
CA LYS A 51 -14.20 6.17 -1.78
C LYS A 51 -15.68 6.14 -2.21
N SER A 52 -15.96 5.69 -3.43
CA SER A 52 -17.32 5.76 -4.01
C SER A 52 -18.23 4.60 -3.60
N ASN A 53 -17.68 3.48 -3.14
CA ASN A 53 -18.46 2.27 -2.84
C ASN A 53 -18.66 2.06 -1.33
N GLY A 54 -19.65 2.73 -0.74
CA GLY A 54 -20.00 2.53 0.67
C GLY A 54 -20.53 1.12 0.99
N LYS A 55 -21.05 0.38 0.01
CA LYS A 55 -21.57 -0.99 0.20
C LYS A 55 -20.47 -2.04 0.38
N VAL A 56 -19.20 -1.66 0.30
CA VAL A 56 -18.08 -2.57 0.52
C VAL A 56 -18.13 -3.23 1.92
N PHE A 57 -18.67 -2.54 2.93
CA PHE A 57 -18.82 -3.11 4.27
C PHE A 57 -19.81 -4.25 4.34
N ASP A 58 -20.85 -4.24 3.50
CA ASP A 58 -21.78 -5.38 3.40
C ASP A 58 -21.08 -6.62 2.86
N SER A 59 -20.09 -6.44 1.97
CA SER A 59 -19.26 -7.54 1.45
C SER A 59 -18.24 -8.00 2.49
N ILE A 60 -17.54 -7.08 3.15
CA ILE A 60 -16.55 -7.36 4.20
C ILE A 60 -17.20 -8.21 5.32
N ARG A 61 -18.39 -7.80 5.79
CA ARG A 61 -19.10 -8.48 6.89
C ARG A 61 -19.63 -9.86 6.52
N LYS A 62 -19.68 -10.22 5.22
CA LYS A 62 -20.09 -11.55 4.74
C LYS A 62 -18.94 -12.56 4.68
N LEU A 63 -17.69 -12.12 4.86
CA LEU A 63 -16.54 -13.01 4.83
C LEU A 63 -16.51 -13.89 6.08
N GLU A 64 -16.55 -15.21 5.88
CA GLU A 64 -16.46 -16.24 6.93
C GLU A 64 -15.06 -16.85 7.07
N LEU A 65 -14.14 -16.48 6.17
CA LEU A 65 -12.73 -16.87 6.23
C LEU A 65 -11.95 -15.97 7.21
N PRO A 66 -10.85 -16.48 7.80
CA PRO A 66 -9.91 -15.65 8.53
C PRO A 66 -9.37 -14.52 7.64
N VAL A 67 -9.28 -13.31 8.18
CA VAL A 67 -8.70 -12.15 7.49
C VAL A 67 -7.62 -11.55 8.38
N LEU A 68 -6.41 -11.44 7.84
CA LEU A 68 -5.34 -10.65 8.43
C LEU A 68 -5.30 -9.27 7.75
N VAL A 69 -5.43 -8.22 8.55
CA VAL A 69 -5.22 -6.83 8.13
C VAL A 69 -3.82 -6.42 8.57
N ILE A 70 -2.96 -6.04 7.62
CA ILE A 70 -1.65 -5.44 7.93
C ILE A 70 -1.75 -3.94 7.67
N ARG A 71 -1.57 -3.13 8.70
CA ARG A 71 -1.82 -1.68 8.65
C ARG A 71 -0.55 -0.87 8.93
N ALA A 72 -0.39 0.22 8.18
CA ALA A 72 0.70 1.19 8.33
C ALA A 72 0.41 2.22 9.44
N GLN A 73 1.37 3.13 9.66
CA GLN A 73 1.24 4.26 10.59
C GLN A 73 -0.06 5.05 10.40
N GLU A 74 -0.64 5.52 11.50
CA GLU A 74 -1.83 6.37 11.46
C GLU A 74 -1.50 7.78 10.93
N PRO A 75 -2.46 8.45 10.28
CA PRO A 75 -2.28 9.83 9.86
C PRO A 75 -2.15 10.76 11.08
N THR A 76 -1.25 11.74 10.97
CA THR A 76 -1.06 12.80 11.95
C THR A 76 -1.27 14.16 11.29
N GLU A 77 -1.26 15.25 12.07
CA GLU A 77 -1.30 16.61 11.53
C GLU A 77 -0.13 16.87 10.57
N ASP A 78 1.06 16.35 10.89
CA ASP A 78 2.27 16.48 10.07
C ASP A 78 2.36 15.47 8.91
N ASN A 79 1.60 14.39 8.96
CA ASN A 79 1.52 13.37 7.91
C ASN A 79 0.07 12.98 7.60
N PRO A 80 -0.71 13.90 7.00
CA PRO A 80 -2.10 13.64 6.68
C PRO A 80 -2.23 12.58 5.57
N VAL A 81 -3.41 11.95 5.46
CA VAL A 81 -3.71 10.90 4.47
C VAL A 81 -3.44 11.36 3.03
N GLN A 82 -3.57 12.65 2.75
CA GLN A 82 -3.32 13.30 1.46
C GLN A 82 -1.85 13.21 1.02
N ASN A 83 -0.92 12.94 1.94
CA ASN A 83 0.48 12.68 1.62
C ASN A 83 0.72 11.24 1.16
N TYR A 84 -0.31 10.38 1.16
CA TYR A 84 -0.28 8.97 0.72
C TYR A 84 0.73 8.08 1.46
N SER A 85 1.33 8.58 2.54
CA SER A 85 2.32 7.88 3.36
C SER A 85 1.70 7.27 4.63
N ALA A 86 0.61 7.83 5.15
CA ALA A 86 -0.12 7.24 6.26
C ALA A 86 -1.08 6.14 5.78
N SER A 87 -1.53 5.29 6.69
CA SER A 87 -2.57 4.30 6.45
C SER A 87 -3.82 4.98 5.85
N PRO A 88 -4.34 4.50 4.70
CA PRO A 88 -5.57 5.03 4.11
C PRO A 88 -6.83 4.55 4.85
N THR A 89 -6.69 3.55 5.73
CA THR A 89 -7.77 2.96 6.50
C THR A 89 -7.59 3.20 8.01
N TRP A 90 -8.70 3.22 8.75
CA TRP A 90 -8.72 3.54 10.18
C TRP A 90 -8.52 2.28 11.04
N VAL A 91 -8.12 2.49 12.30
CA VAL A 91 -7.80 1.43 13.28
C VAL A 91 -8.93 0.42 13.53
N GLN A 92 -10.19 0.81 13.37
CA GLN A 92 -11.31 -0.11 13.63
C GLN A 92 -11.72 -0.94 12.40
N LEU A 93 -11.04 -0.83 11.25
CA LEU A 93 -11.38 -1.60 10.05
C LEU A 93 -11.39 -3.12 10.33
N VAL A 94 -10.45 -3.62 11.12
CA VAL A 94 -10.38 -5.05 11.46
C VAL A 94 -11.67 -5.57 12.11
N ASN A 95 -12.37 -4.73 12.86
CA ASN A 95 -13.62 -5.10 13.55
C ASN A 95 -14.81 -5.25 12.60
N GLU A 96 -14.69 -4.80 11.34
CA GLU A 96 -15.71 -5.03 10.32
C GLU A 96 -15.70 -6.48 9.80
N PHE A 97 -14.58 -7.19 9.97
CA PHE A 97 -14.45 -8.58 9.59
C PHE A 97 -14.88 -9.51 10.74
N ARG A 98 -15.73 -10.49 10.45
CA ARG A 98 -16.19 -11.50 11.45
C ARG A 98 -15.04 -12.25 12.11
N ARG A 99 -13.97 -12.50 11.35
CA ARG A 99 -12.76 -13.23 11.77
C ARG A 99 -11.51 -12.43 11.44
N GLY A 100 -11.55 -11.13 11.74
CA GLY A 100 -10.44 -10.20 11.53
C GLY A 100 -9.37 -10.30 12.61
N THR A 101 -8.12 -10.28 12.19
CA THR A 101 -6.94 -10.04 13.03
C THR A 101 -6.13 -8.89 12.43
N GLU A 102 -5.44 -8.10 13.25
CA GLU A 102 -4.63 -6.97 12.77
C GLU A 102 -3.19 -7.10 13.26
N ILE A 103 -2.25 -6.78 12.37
CA ILE A 103 -0.88 -6.39 12.73
C ILE A 103 -0.69 -4.93 12.31
N HIS A 104 -0.37 -4.09 13.28
CA HIS A 104 -0.13 -2.67 13.08
C HIS A 104 1.38 -2.38 13.12
N TYR A 105 1.88 -1.72 12.07
CA TYR A 105 3.25 -1.25 11.93
C TYR A 105 3.28 0.28 12.04
N PRO A 106 3.38 0.84 13.26
CA PRO A 106 3.16 2.26 13.50
C PRO A 106 4.30 3.18 12.99
N GLN A 107 5.43 2.62 12.56
CA GLN A 107 6.58 3.40 12.05
C GLN A 107 6.72 3.33 10.52
N GLN A 108 6.01 2.41 9.86
CA GLN A 108 6.11 2.19 8.44
C GLN A 108 5.03 2.95 7.69
N SER A 109 5.34 3.37 6.47
CA SER A 109 4.37 4.08 5.63
C SER A 109 3.38 3.12 4.97
N HIS A 110 2.40 3.66 4.25
CA HIS A 110 1.51 2.92 3.37
C HIS A 110 2.24 1.97 2.41
N PHE A 111 3.52 2.24 2.10
CA PHE A 111 4.37 1.43 1.25
C PHE A 111 5.06 0.27 1.97
N LEU A 112 4.48 -0.25 3.06
CA LEU A 112 4.92 -1.45 3.79
C LEU A 112 5.49 -2.57 2.89
N PRO A 113 4.82 -3.00 1.80
CA PRO A 113 5.35 -4.07 0.94
C PRO A 113 6.67 -3.73 0.25
N MET A 114 7.00 -2.45 0.12
CA MET A 114 8.23 -1.96 -0.51
C MET A 114 9.31 -1.61 0.51
N GLU A 115 8.92 -1.20 1.72
CA GLU A 115 9.83 -0.85 2.83
C GLU A 115 10.39 -2.09 3.54
N ILE A 116 9.53 -3.05 3.87
CA ILE A 116 9.87 -4.27 4.63
C ILE A 116 9.32 -5.54 3.96
N PRO A 117 9.65 -5.80 2.67
CA PRO A 117 9.06 -6.88 1.87
C PRO A 117 9.19 -8.27 2.50
N ASP A 118 10.33 -8.58 3.14
CA ASP A 118 10.57 -9.89 3.74
C ASP A 118 9.65 -10.14 4.95
N GLU A 119 9.48 -9.12 5.80
CA GLU A 119 8.56 -9.17 6.95
C GLU A 119 7.11 -9.32 6.47
N ILE A 120 6.68 -8.53 5.48
CA ILE A 120 5.33 -8.65 4.91
C ILE A 120 5.10 -10.04 4.32
N SER A 121 6.08 -10.59 3.62
CA SER A 121 6.00 -11.93 3.04
C SER A 121 5.92 -13.01 4.12
N ALA A 122 6.67 -12.86 5.22
CA ALA A 122 6.60 -13.77 6.36
C ALA A 122 5.20 -13.75 7.01
N ARG A 123 4.60 -12.57 7.23
CA ARG A 123 3.24 -12.45 7.77
C ARG A 123 2.18 -13.05 6.86
N ILE A 124 2.33 -12.91 5.54
CA ILE A 124 1.44 -13.55 4.59
C ILE A 124 1.57 -15.08 4.67
N ALA A 125 2.81 -15.60 4.77
CA ALA A 125 3.05 -17.04 4.87
C ALA A 125 2.42 -17.66 6.13
N GLU A 126 2.44 -16.96 7.27
CA GLU A 126 1.80 -17.39 8.53
C GLU A 126 0.29 -17.66 8.36
N VAL A 127 -0.38 -16.99 7.43
CA VAL A 127 -1.83 -17.11 7.19
C VAL A 127 -2.18 -18.09 6.08
N ILE A 128 -1.26 -18.31 5.13
CA ILE A 128 -1.48 -19.21 3.98
C ILE A 128 -1.14 -20.66 4.30
N GLN A 129 -0.27 -20.92 5.29
CA GLN A 129 0.09 -22.29 5.64
C GLN A 129 -1.07 -23.03 6.34
N PRO A 130 -1.39 -24.27 5.91
CA PRO A 130 -2.53 -25.05 6.39
C PRO A 130 -2.43 -25.49 7.85
#